data_AF-A0A3R7PEZ9-F1
#
_entry.id   AF-A0A3R7PEZ9-F1
#
_cell.length_a   1.000
_cell.length_b   1.000
_cell.length_c   1.000
_cell.angle_alpha   90.00
_cell.angle_beta   90.00
_cell.angle_gamma   90.00
#
_symmetry.space_group_name_H-M   'P 1'
#
loop_
_entity.id
_entity.type
_entity.pdbx_description
1 polymer ?
#
loop_
_entity_poly.entity_id
_entity_poly.type
_entity_poly.pdbx_seq_one_letter_code
_entity_poly.pdbx_strand_id
1 'polypeptide(L)'
;MSVALVIFPVWCTAQETSQTQNTESEDVVPQWQKDFEALGTAKRASYRDKLKEAGRLFNQKRIIEALNELADAQRIFPNEPGALNLVGACHVEFRNFSKARAAFEEALKLQDDYVRSIKVLNGEARARRIKPVLNILFNLVEMDFVTSQWADCVERIEGLLPDMDPSDLTMIRLLEFKYLLCKLKLGNTDEARTLAKKYDFRDDYPYYYYANAALAYHDENEAEAERWRGSARRVFRRPSTLAAWEDTMIEIGFVKSFYGGAK
;
A
#
# COMPACT_ATOMS: atom_id res chain seq x y z
N MET A 1 0.93 54.65 33.60
CA MET A 1 2.27 54.21 34.06
C MET A 1 2.24 52.70 34.14
N SER A 2 3.21 51.89 33.73
CA SER A 2 4.36 51.98 32.83
C SER A 2 4.84 50.53 32.72
N VAL A 3 5.41 50.17 31.57
CA VAL A 3 6.00 48.86 31.25
C VAL A 3 7.13 48.51 32.21
N ALA A 4 7.34 47.21 32.49
CA ALA A 4 8.69 46.67 32.66
C ALA A 4 8.74 45.18 32.30
N LEU A 5 9.18 44.92 31.07
CA LEU A 5 9.89 43.71 30.66
C LEU A 5 11.21 43.66 31.44
N VAL A 6 11.62 42.49 31.95
CA VAL A 6 13.00 42.28 32.42
C VAL A 6 13.60 41.13 31.63
N ILE A 7 14.58 41.50 30.81
CA ILE A 7 15.55 40.63 30.16
C ILE A 7 16.73 40.49 31.12
N PHE A 8 17.25 39.28 31.30
CA PHE A 8 18.61 39.09 31.82
C PHE A 8 19.49 38.46 30.73
N PRO A 9 20.76 38.89 30.61
CA PRO A 9 21.65 38.52 29.51
C PRO A 9 22.51 37.30 29.87
N VAL A 10 22.92 36.53 28.86
CA VAL A 10 24.18 35.78 28.90
C VAL A 10 24.86 35.92 27.53
N TRP A 11 26.10 36.40 27.55
CA TRP A 11 26.97 36.49 26.38
C TRP A 11 27.80 35.21 26.22
N CYS A 12 27.83 34.70 24.98
CA CYS A 12 28.87 33.95 24.26
C CYS A 12 29.96 33.19 25.05
N THR A 13 30.05 31.87 24.87
CA THR A 13 30.92 31.24 23.84
C THR A 13 30.90 29.72 24.01
N ALA A 14 30.37 29.02 23.01
CA ALA A 14 30.88 27.75 22.51
C ALA A 14 30.06 27.47 21.25
N GLN A 15 30.64 27.76 20.09
CA GLN A 15 30.25 27.05 18.88
C GLN A 15 30.66 25.58 19.11
N GLU A 16 29.78 24.82 19.76
CA GLU A 16 29.69 23.42 19.39
C GLU A 16 29.14 23.43 17.97
N THR A 17 30.08 23.34 17.04
CA THR A 17 29.82 22.74 15.74
C THR A 17 29.33 21.33 16.04
N SER A 18 28.03 21.21 16.34
CA SER A 18 27.31 20.00 15.99
C SER A 18 27.40 19.93 14.47
N GLN A 19 28.50 19.33 14.00
CA GLN A 19 28.48 18.51 12.82
C GLN A 19 27.42 17.44 13.10
N THR A 20 26.15 17.82 12.99
CA THR A 20 25.14 16.91 12.51
C THR A 20 25.69 16.48 11.18
N GLN A 21 26.29 15.30 11.19
CA GLN A 21 26.55 14.55 9.99
C GLN A 21 25.20 14.50 9.29
N ASN A 22 25.00 15.41 8.33
CA ASN A 22 24.28 15.12 7.11
C ASN A 22 25.01 13.91 6.53
N THR A 23 24.71 12.73 7.06
CA THR A 23 24.94 11.48 6.37
C THR A 23 23.99 11.60 5.20
N GLU A 24 24.59 12.04 4.12
CA GLU A 24 24.02 12.25 2.81
C GLU A 24 22.90 11.24 2.61
N SER A 25 21.67 11.74 2.48
CA SER A 25 20.71 11.03 1.66
C SER A 25 21.37 10.96 0.29
N GLU A 26 22.16 9.92 0.04
CA GLU A 26 22.46 9.52 -1.32
C GLU A 26 21.08 9.35 -1.96
N ASP A 27 20.67 10.36 -2.72
CA ASP A 27 19.50 10.30 -3.55
C ASP A 27 19.78 9.16 -4.51
N VAL A 28 19.22 8.00 -4.20
CA VAL A 28 19.25 6.86 -5.10
C VAL A 28 18.51 7.35 -6.33
N VAL A 29 19.24 7.58 -7.42
CA VAL A 29 18.70 7.91 -8.73
C VAL A 29 18.80 6.66 -9.58
N PRO A 30 17.70 5.90 -9.74
CA PRO A 30 17.71 4.68 -10.53
C PRO A 30 18.06 4.95 -11.98
N GLN A 31 18.57 3.92 -12.67
CA GLN A 31 18.95 4.05 -14.07
C GLN A 31 17.79 4.53 -14.96
N TRP A 32 16.56 4.03 -14.73
CA TRP A 32 15.40 4.46 -15.52
C TRP A 32 15.14 5.97 -15.45
N GLN A 33 15.42 6.60 -14.31
CA GLN A 33 15.20 8.04 -14.13
C GLN A 33 16.23 8.84 -14.94
N LYS A 34 17.48 8.38 -14.97
CA LYS A 34 18.54 8.97 -15.81
C LYS A 34 18.18 8.84 -17.29
N ASP A 35 17.73 7.66 -17.70
CA ASP A 35 17.32 7.38 -19.08
C ASP A 35 16.10 8.23 -19.48
N PHE A 36 15.15 8.42 -18.56
CA PHE A 36 13.99 9.27 -18.78
C PHE A 36 14.41 10.74 -18.93
N GLU A 37 15.28 11.25 -18.05
CA GLU A 37 15.78 12.64 -18.11
C GLU A 37 16.60 12.92 -19.38
N ALA A 38 17.26 11.92 -19.96
CA ALA A 38 17.96 12.02 -21.23
C ALA A 38 17.01 12.20 -22.44
N LEU A 39 15.70 11.97 -22.28
CA LEU A 39 14.72 12.25 -23.32
C LEU A 39 14.55 13.77 -23.52
N GLY A 40 14.42 14.17 -24.79
CA GLY A 40 14.08 15.56 -25.12
C GLY A 40 12.80 16.03 -24.43
N THR A 41 12.75 17.30 -24.04
CA THR A 41 11.65 17.89 -23.25
C THR A 41 10.26 17.61 -23.83
N ALA A 42 10.10 17.65 -25.15
CA ALA A 42 8.83 17.35 -25.82
C ALA A 42 8.39 15.88 -25.62
N LYS A 43 9.32 14.91 -25.67
CA LYS A 43 9.01 13.50 -25.41
C LYS A 43 8.61 13.27 -23.96
N ARG A 44 9.33 13.89 -23.01
CA ARG A 44 9.00 13.81 -21.58
C ARG A 44 7.62 14.41 -21.28
N ALA A 45 7.30 15.56 -21.84
CA ALA A 45 5.99 16.19 -21.69
C ALA A 45 4.88 15.27 -22.24
N SER A 46 5.04 14.80 -23.48
CA SER A 46 4.09 13.87 -24.09
C SER A 46 3.91 12.58 -23.29
N TYR A 47 4.99 11.99 -22.77
CA TYR A 47 4.90 10.82 -21.89
C TYR A 47 4.09 11.10 -20.62
N ARG A 48 4.38 12.22 -19.93
CA ARG A 48 3.67 12.60 -18.70
C ARG A 48 2.18 12.85 -18.95
N ASP A 49 1.84 13.47 -20.08
CA ASP A 49 0.44 13.70 -20.47
C ASP A 49 -0.31 12.37 -20.65
N LYS A 50 0.31 11.39 -21.33
CA LYS A 50 -0.27 10.06 -21.53
C LYS A 50 -0.44 9.30 -20.22
N LEU A 51 0.57 9.34 -19.34
CA LEU A 51 0.49 8.69 -18.03
C LEU A 51 -0.62 9.31 -17.16
N LYS A 52 -0.75 10.64 -17.19
CA LYS A 52 -1.82 11.36 -16.50
C LYS A 52 -3.19 10.97 -17.03
N GLU A 53 -3.34 10.88 -18.34
CA GLU A 53 -4.59 10.48 -18.99
C GLU A 53 -4.95 9.02 -18.68
N ALA A 54 -3.98 8.10 -18.73
CA ALA A 54 -4.18 6.72 -18.32
C ALA A 54 -4.68 6.62 -16.87
N GLY A 55 -4.08 7.37 -15.94
CA GLY A 55 -4.54 7.43 -14.55
C GLY A 55 -5.97 7.96 -14.42
N ARG A 56 -6.33 8.99 -15.20
CA ARG A 56 -7.69 9.53 -15.25
C ARG A 56 -8.70 8.49 -15.76
N LEU A 57 -8.37 7.77 -16.83
CA LEU A 57 -9.20 6.73 -17.43
C LEU A 57 -9.37 5.52 -16.49
N PHE A 58 -8.29 5.10 -15.83
CA PHE A 58 -8.32 4.04 -14.82
C PHE A 58 -9.29 4.36 -13.69
N ASN A 59 -9.21 5.59 -13.13
CA ASN A 59 -10.11 6.05 -12.08
C ASN A 59 -11.59 6.12 -12.52
N GLN A 60 -11.86 6.25 -13.83
CA GLN A 60 -13.19 6.20 -14.41
C GLN A 60 -13.65 4.78 -14.77
N LYS A 61 -12.89 3.75 -14.38
CA LYS A 61 -13.12 2.34 -14.75
C LYS A 61 -13.12 2.08 -16.27
N ARG A 62 -12.50 2.97 -17.05
CA ARG A 62 -12.29 2.82 -18.50
C ARG A 62 -10.98 2.08 -18.78
N ILE A 63 -10.90 0.84 -18.30
CA ILE A 63 -9.64 0.09 -18.16
C ILE A 63 -8.96 -0.18 -19.50
N ILE A 64 -9.73 -0.51 -20.55
CA ILE A 64 -9.17 -0.76 -21.90
C ILE A 64 -8.52 0.51 -22.45
N GLU A 65 -9.16 1.66 -22.27
CA GLU A 65 -8.64 2.94 -22.75
C GLU A 65 -7.42 3.38 -21.95
N ALA A 66 -7.40 3.13 -20.64
CA ALA A 66 -6.21 3.33 -19.82
C ALA A 66 -5.02 2.49 -20.31
N LEU A 67 -5.25 1.22 -20.65
CA LEU A 67 -4.21 0.35 -21.24
C LEU A 67 -3.72 0.86 -22.60
N ASN A 68 -4.59 1.45 -23.43
CA ASN A 68 -4.18 2.04 -24.70
C ASN A 68 -3.26 3.25 -24.49
N GLU A 69 -3.60 4.16 -23.57
CA GLU A 69 -2.74 5.30 -23.25
C GLU A 69 -1.41 4.87 -22.61
N LEU A 70 -1.43 3.82 -21.78
CA LEU A 70 -0.20 3.22 -21.25
C LEU A 70 0.68 2.63 -22.34
N ALA A 71 0.08 1.89 -23.30
CA ALA A 71 0.81 1.36 -24.43
C ALA A 71 1.44 2.49 -25.28
N ASP A 72 0.70 3.59 -25.49
CA ASP A 72 1.22 4.76 -26.18
C ASP A 72 2.38 5.42 -25.41
N ALA A 73 2.27 5.56 -24.08
CA ALA A 73 3.33 6.08 -23.24
C ALA A 73 4.59 5.19 -23.31
N GLN A 74 4.42 3.87 -23.26
CA GLN A 74 5.50 2.89 -23.33
C GLN A 74 6.23 2.88 -24.68
N ARG A 75 5.58 3.32 -25.78
CA ARG A 75 6.29 3.55 -27.06
C ARG A 75 7.25 4.74 -27.01
N ILE A 76 7.02 5.71 -26.12
CA ILE A 76 7.92 6.83 -25.89
C ILE A 76 9.04 6.41 -24.94
N PHE A 77 8.67 5.75 -23.83
CA PHE A 77 9.59 5.27 -22.83
C PHE A 77 9.03 4.02 -22.12
N PRO A 78 9.59 2.82 -22.36
CA PRO A 78 9.01 1.57 -21.86
C PRO A 78 9.29 1.30 -20.38
N ASN A 79 10.38 1.87 -19.85
CA ASN A 79 10.99 1.42 -18.60
C ASN A 79 10.72 2.40 -17.46
N GLU A 80 9.45 2.67 -17.14
CA GLU A 80 9.10 3.53 -16.00
C GLU A 80 8.24 2.75 -14.99
N PRO A 81 8.64 2.71 -13.71
CA PRO A 81 7.93 1.92 -12.70
C PRO A 81 6.46 2.31 -12.51
N GLY A 82 6.12 3.60 -12.57
CA GLY A 82 4.76 4.10 -12.40
C GLY A 82 3.78 3.59 -13.47
N ALA A 83 4.18 3.64 -14.75
CA ALA A 83 3.39 3.10 -15.85
C ALA A 83 3.22 1.58 -15.74
N LEU A 84 4.29 0.83 -15.44
CA LEU A 84 4.19 -0.62 -15.23
C LEU A 84 3.29 -0.98 -14.04
N ASN A 85 3.36 -0.21 -12.95
CA ASN A 85 2.47 -0.36 -11.82
C ASN A 85 1.00 -0.12 -12.22
N LEU A 86 0.72 0.89 -13.07
CA LEU A 86 -0.65 1.13 -13.55
C LEU A 86 -1.12 0.04 -14.54
N VAL A 87 -0.22 -0.52 -15.37
CA VAL A 87 -0.51 -1.71 -16.20
C VAL A 87 -0.91 -2.89 -15.32
N GLY A 88 -0.18 -3.13 -14.24
CA GLY A 88 -0.50 -4.17 -13.26
C GLY A 88 -1.89 -3.97 -12.67
N ALA A 89 -2.19 -2.76 -12.18
CA ALA A 89 -3.51 -2.41 -11.65
C ALA A 89 -4.65 -2.60 -12.68
N CYS A 90 -4.43 -2.24 -13.95
CA CYS A 90 -5.40 -2.50 -15.01
C CYS A 90 -5.66 -4.00 -15.21
N HIS A 91 -4.63 -4.84 -15.10
CA HIS A 91 -4.78 -6.29 -15.20
C HIS A 91 -5.49 -6.91 -13.98
N VAL A 92 -5.36 -6.31 -12.79
CA VAL A 92 -6.15 -6.70 -11.60
C VAL A 92 -7.64 -6.54 -11.85
N GLU A 93 -8.07 -5.45 -12.49
CA GLU A 93 -9.49 -5.22 -12.82
C GLU A 93 -10.06 -6.29 -13.77
N PHE A 94 -9.21 -6.96 -14.56
CA PHE A 94 -9.59 -8.10 -15.41
C PHE A 94 -9.38 -9.47 -14.74
N ARG A 95 -9.03 -9.51 -13.46
CA ARG A 95 -8.56 -10.71 -12.74
C ARG A 95 -7.44 -11.47 -13.46
N ASN A 96 -6.65 -10.78 -14.29
CA ASN A 96 -5.50 -11.36 -14.95
C ASN A 96 -4.28 -11.28 -14.02
N PHE A 97 -4.34 -12.03 -12.92
CA PHE A 97 -3.35 -11.93 -11.83
C PHE A 97 -1.93 -12.29 -12.25
N SER A 98 -1.78 -13.19 -13.22
CA SER A 98 -0.46 -13.51 -13.78
C SER A 98 0.18 -12.29 -14.47
N LYS A 99 -0.57 -11.59 -15.34
CA LYS A 99 -0.06 -10.37 -15.98
C LYS A 99 0.10 -9.22 -15.00
N ALA A 100 -0.80 -9.11 -14.02
CA ALA A 100 -0.71 -8.09 -12.99
C ALA A 100 0.58 -8.25 -12.16
N ARG A 101 0.83 -9.46 -11.64
CA ARG A 101 2.06 -9.78 -10.91
C ARG A 101 3.32 -9.50 -11.75
N ALA A 102 3.36 -9.98 -12.99
CA ALA A 102 4.51 -9.76 -13.87
C ALA A 102 4.82 -8.27 -14.07
N ALA A 103 3.80 -7.42 -14.23
CA ALA A 103 3.97 -5.98 -14.37
C ALA A 103 4.49 -5.33 -13.07
N PHE A 104 3.98 -5.73 -11.91
CA PHE A 104 4.46 -5.23 -10.61
C PHE A 104 5.91 -5.67 -10.32
N GLU A 105 6.26 -6.92 -10.64
CA GLU A 105 7.62 -7.44 -10.47
C GLU A 105 8.62 -6.71 -11.39
N GLU A 106 8.27 -6.45 -12.64
CA GLU A 106 9.11 -5.68 -13.54
C GLU A 106 9.24 -4.22 -13.06
N ALA A 107 8.15 -3.61 -12.57
CA ALA A 107 8.20 -2.27 -11.96
C ALA A 107 9.14 -2.22 -10.76
N LEU A 108 9.12 -3.24 -9.89
CA LEU A 108 10.00 -3.33 -8.72
C LEU A 108 11.45 -3.54 -9.13
N LYS A 109 11.70 -4.37 -10.15
CA LYS A 109 13.04 -4.64 -10.70
C LYS A 109 13.70 -3.41 -11.31
N LEU A 110 12.93 -2.52 -11.94
CA LEU A 110 13.47 -1.22 -12.37
C LEU A 110 13.91 -0.34 -11.19
N GLN A 111 13.41 -0.61 -9.99
CA GLN A 111 13.76 0.06 -8.75
C GLN A 111 14.71 -0.76 -7.87
N ASP A 112 15.48 -1.68 -8.45
CA ASP A 112 16.36 -2.58 -7.70
C ASP A 112 17.42 -1.84 -6.87
N ASP A 113 17.86 -0.64 -7.31
CA ASP A 113 18.72 0.22 -6.49
C ASP A 113 18.04 0.63 -5.17
N TYR A 114 16.76 1.02 -5.21
CA TYR A 114 15.98 1.31 -4.00
C TYR A 114 15.82 0.05 -3.15
N VAL A 115 15.47 -1.09 -3.77
CA VAL A 115 15.30 -2.38 -3.09
C VAL A 115 16.58 -2.82 -2.38
N ARG A 116 17.73 -2.72 -3.05
CA ARG A 116 19.05 -3.01 -2.44
C ARG A 116 19.34 -2.05 -1.30
N SER A 117 19.04 -0.77 -1.48
CA SER A 117 19.30 0.23 -0.44
C SER A 117 18.49 0.01 0.83
N ILE A 118 17.22 -0.43 0.74
CA ILE A 118 16.40 -0.69 1.94
C ILE A 118 16.77 -1.99 2.66
N LYS A 119 17.42 -2.96 2.00
CA LYS A 119 17.78 -4.26 2.63
C LYS A 119 18.78 -4.13 3.77
N VAL A 120 19.58 -3.07 3.77
CA VAL A 120 20.60 -2.80 4.81
C VAL A 120 20.16 -1.73 5.80
N LEU A 121 18.97 -1.15 5.63
CA LEU A 121 18.42 -0.11 6.49
C LEU A 121 17.38 -0.69 7.43
N ASN A 122 17.23 -0.07 8.60
CA ASN A 122 16.22 -0.44 9.60
C ASN A 122 15.53 0.84 10.13
N GLY A 123 14.37 0.68 10.77
CA GLY A 123 13.68 1.77 11.47
C GLY A 123 13.36 2.97 10.57
N GLU A 124 13.49 4.19 11.10
CA GLU A 124 13.12 5.42 10.38
C GLU A 124 13.86 5.62 9.06
N ALA A 125 15.11 5.17 8.96
CA ALA A 125 15.89 5.29 7.74
C ALA A 125 15.28 4.42 6.61
N ARG A 126 14.86 3.19 6.94
CA ARG A 126 14.19 2.29 6.00
C ARG A 126 12.81 2.84 5.63
N ALA A 127 12.03 3.28 6.62
CA ALA A 127 10.71 3.91 6.43
C ALA A 127 10.75 5.13 5.49
N ARG A 128 11.80 5.95 5.55
CA ARG A 128 11.99 7.05 4.59
C ARG A 128 12.35 6.55 3.20
N ARG A 129 13.21 5.53 3.10
CA ARG A 129 13.76 5.05 1.82
C ARG A 129 12.81 4.14 1.03
N ILE A 130 11.85 3.48 1.67
CA ILE A 130 10.92 2.55 1.02
C ILE A 130 9.83 3.24 0.19
N LYS A 131 9.56 4.54 0.44
CA LYS A 131 8.43 5.28 -0.16
C LYS A 131 8.31 5.13 -1.71
N PRO A 132 9.38 5.18 -2.52
CA PRO A 132 9.29 5.03 -3.98
C PRO A 132 8.79 3.66 -4.48
N VAL A 133 8.96 2.61 -3.66
CA VAL A 133 8.54 1.24 -4.00
C VAL A 133 7.33 0.76 -3.19
N LEU A 134 6.89 1.52 -2.18
CA LEU A 134 5.83 1.13 -1.23
C LEU A 134 4.55 0.70 -1.94
N ASN A 135 4.05 1.47 -2.90
CA ASN A 135 2.83 1.13 -3.65
C ASN A 135 2.97 -0.16 -4.48
N ILE A 136 4.17 -0.44 -5.01
CA ILE A 136 4.42 -1.66 -5.78
C ILE A 136 4.45 -2.87 -4.82
N LEU A 137 5.12 -2.73 -3.67
CA LEU A 137 5.16 -3.76 -2.64
C LEU A 137 3.76 -4.05 -2.08
N PHE A 138 2.95 -3.02 -1.84
CA PHE A 138 1.56 -3.16 -1.47
C PHE A 138 0.77 -3.94 -2.53
N ASN A 139 0.92 -3.60 -3.81
CA ASN A 139 0.25 -4.33 -4.89
C ASN A 139 0.71 -5.79 -5.00
N LEU A 140 1.96 -6.11 -4.67
CA LEU A 140 2.42 -7.49 -4.58
C LEU A 140 1.82 -8.24 -3.37
N VAL A 141 1.59 -7.56 -2.23
CA VAL A 141 0.80 -8.15 -1.12
C VAL A 141 -0.61 -8.48 -1.62
N GLU A 142 -1.25 -7.56 -2.33
CA GLU A 142 -2.57 -7.80 -2.93
C GLU A 142 -2.56 -9.02 -3.86
N MET A 143 -1.52 -9.17 -4.70
CA MET A 143 -1.37 -10.35 -5.56
C MET A 143 -1.22 -11.63 -4.76
N ASP A 144 -0.37 -11.65 -3.73
CA ASP A 144 -0.19 -12.82 -2.87
C ASP A 144 -1.52 -13.20 -2.20
N PHE A 145 -2.27 -12.20 -1.71
CA PHE A 145 -3.57 -12.40 -1.07
C PHE A 145 -4.63 -12.97 -2.04
N VAL A 146 -4.88 -12.32 -3.18
CA VAL A 146 -5.95 -12.72 -4.12
C VAL A 146 -5.63 -14.02 -4.86
N THR A 147 -4.36 -14.41 -4.92
CA THR A 147 -3.92 -15.70 -5.49
C THR A 147 -3.75 -16.80 -4.42
N SER A 148 -4.19 -16.54 -3.19
CA SER A 148 -4.15 -17.51 -2.08
C SER A 148 -2.75 -17.96 -1.66
N GLN A 149 -1.73 -17.15 -1.94
CA GLN A 149 -0.35 -17.37 -1.52
C GLN A 149 -0.15 -16.86 -0.09
N TRP A 150 -0.80 -17.53 0.88
CA TRP A 150 -0.92 -17.02 2.24
C TRP A 150 0.42 -16.85 2.97
N ALA A 151 1.36 -17.77 2.76
CA ALA A 151 2.69 -17.69 3.37
C ALA A 151 3.49 -16.50 2.80
N ASP A 152 3.51 -16.35 1.47
CA ASP A 152 4.18 -15.24 0.80
C ASP A 152 3.54 -13.89 1.20
N CYS A 153 2.21 -13.85 1.31
CA CYS A 153 1.47 -12.68 1.77
C CYS A 153 1.86 -12.27 3.21
N VAL A 154 1.98 -13.25 4.11
CA VAL A 154 2.43 -13.03 5.50
C VAL A 154 3.85 -12.46 5.53
N GLU A 155 4.79 -13.12 4.85
CA GLU A 155 6.18 -12.69 4.80
C GLU A 155 6.30 -11.25 4.26
N ARG A 156 5.56 -10.94 3.19
CA ARG A 156 5.60 -9.61 2.59
C ARG A 156 4.99 -8.54 3.50
N ILE A 157 3.89 -8.84 4.20
CA ILE A 157 3.30 -7.89 5.15
C ILE A 157 4.25 -7.66 6.33
N GLU A 158 4.85 -8.70 6.90
CA GLU A 158 5.82 -8.59 7.99
C GLU A 158 7.04 -7.76 7.59
N GLY A 159 7.49 -7.88 6.33
CA GLY A 159 8.57 -7.07 5.78
C GLY A 159 8.20 -5.62 5.47
N LEU A 160 6.91 -5.29 5.36
CA LEU A 160 6.43 -3.97 4.94
C LEU A 160 5.93 -3.13 6.11
N LEU A 161 5.10 -3.72 6.97
CA LEU A 161 4.34 -3.02 7.99
C LEU A 161 5.18 -2.20 8.98
N PRO A 162 6.35 -2.67 9.45
CA PRO A 162 7.20 -1.91 10.37
C PRO A 162 7.75 -0.59 9.81
N ASP A 163 7.76 -0.44 8.49
CA ASP A 163 8.33 0.72 7.80
C ASP A 163 7.28 1.75 7.37
N MET A 164 6.00 1.44 7.52
CA MET A 164 4.96 2.31 7.03
C MET A 164 4.84 3.57 7.87
N ASP A 165 4.61 4.69 7.19
CA ASP A 165 4.43 5.98 7.84
C ASP A 165 3.12 5.94 8.65
N PRO A 166 3.11 6.37 9.92
CA PRO A 166 1.87 6.42 10.72
C PRO A 166 0.79 7.33 10.12
N SER A 167 1.08 8.15 9.10
CA SER A 167 0.05 8.85 8.34
C SER A 167 -0.74 7.96 7.37
N ASP A 168 -0.24 6.76 7.04
CA ASP A 168 -0.86 5.79 6.14
C ASP A 168 -1.80 4.80 6.85
N LEU A 169 -2.44 5.21 7.95
CA LEU A 169 -3.24 4.34 8.83
C LEU A 169 -4.31 3.51 8.09
N THR A 170 -4.94 4.05 7.04
CA THR A 170 -5.93 3.30 6.27
C THR A 170 -5.31 2.06 5.63
N MET A 171 -4.13 2.20 5.03
CA MET A 171 -3.41 1.10 4.40
C MET A 171 -2.85 0.13 5.45
N ILE A 172 -2.30 0.65 6.54
CA ILE A 172 -1.80 -0.15 7.68
C ILE A 172 -2.93 -1.04 8.21
N ARG A 173 -4.11 -0.49 8.51
CA ARG A 173 -5.26 -1.24 9.05
C ARG A 173 -5.73 -2.35 8.10
N LEU A 174 -5.72 -2.08 6.79
CA LEU A 174 -6.10 -3.08 5.80
C LEU A 174 -5.06 -4.21 5.70
N LEU A 175 -3.76 -3.90 5.75
CA LEU A 175 -2.69 -4.89 5.79
C LEU A 175 -2.72 -5.72 7.06
N GLU A 176 -2.95 -5.12 8.23
CA GLU A 176 -3.12 -5.84 9.50
C GLU A 176 -4.30 -6.81 9.44
N PHE A 177 -5.38 -6.41 8.76
CA PHE A 177 -6.54 -7.26 8.58
C PHE A 177 -6.24 -8.43 7.64
N LYS A 178 -5.60 -8.18 6.50
CA LYS A 178 -5.16 -9.24 5.58
C LYS A 178 -4.17 -10.19 6.24
N TYR A 179 -3.27 -9.67 7.06
CA TYR A 179 -2.33 -10.47 7.87
C TYR A 179 -3.08 -11.43 8.80
N LEU A 180 -4.05 -10.92 9.57
CA LEU A 180 -4.93 -11.75 10.41
C LEU A 180 -5.63 -12.85 9.60
N LEU A 181 -6.19 -12.50 8.44
CA LEU A 181 -6.88 -13.45 7.56
C LEU A 181 -5.93 -14.54 7.04
N CYS A 182 -4.70 -14.18 6.66
CA CYS A 182 -3.69 -15.15 6.23
C CYS A 182 -3.30 -16.08 7.38
N LYS A 183 -3.17 -15.58 8.61
CA LYS A 183 -2.93 -16.42 9.79
C LYS A 183 -4.05 -17.44 10.02
N LEU A 184 -5.32 -17.05 9.83
CA LEU A 184 -6.43 -18.00 9.87
C LEU A 184 -6.31 -19.08 8.78
N LYS A 185 -5.96 -18.70 7.54
CA LYS A 185 -5.78 -19.66 6.44
C LYS A 185 -4.61 -20.61 6.63
N LEU A 186 -3.60 -20.19 7.37
CA LEU A 186 -2.44 -21.01 7.73
C LEU A 186 -2.67 -21.87 9.00
N GLY A 187 -3.83 -21.77 9.64
CA GLY A 187 -4.14 -22.50 10.88
C GLY A 187 -3.54 -21.89 12.15
N ASN A 188 -2.95 -20.69 12.07
CA ASN A 188 -2.40 -19.96 13.21
C ASN A 188 -3.51 -19.19 13.94
N THR A 189 -4.57 -19.90 14.34
CA THR A 189 -5.82 -19.29 14.84
C THR A 189 -5.62 -18.52 16.15
N ASP A 190 -4.76 -18.99 17.05
CA ASP A 190 -4.49 -18.28 18.32
C ASP A 190 -3.77 -16.94 18.10
N GLU A 191 -2.86 -16.88 17.13
CA GLU A 191 -2.23 -15.64 16.70
C GLU A 191 -3.28 -14.69 16.10
N ALA A 192 -4.13 -15.19 15.20
CA ALA A 192 -5.22 -14.42 14.61
C ALA A 192 -6.20 -13.85 15.66
N ARG A 193 -6.55 -14.64 16.69
CA ARG A 193 -7.39 -14.18 17.81
C ARG A 193 -6.70 -13.10 18.65
N THR A 194 -5.37 -13.16 18.76
CA THR A 194 -4.59 -12.13 19.44
C THR A 194 -4.57 -10.84 18.62
N LEU A 195 -4.33 -10.94 17.31
CA LEU A 195 -4.36 -9.82 16.38
C LEU A 195 -5.72 -9.10 16.40
N ALA A 196 -6.83 -9.85 16.42
CA ALA A 196 -8.17 -9.27 16.48
C ALA A 196 -8.42 -8.34 17.68
N LYS A 197 -7.67 -8.54 18.77
CA LYS A 197 -7.75 -7.75 20.02
C LYS A 197 -6.87 -6.50 20.00
N LYS A 198 -6.09 -6.28 18.94
CA LYS A 198 -5.15 -5.14 18.84
C LYS A 198 -5.86 -3.79 18.92
N TYR A 199 -7.09 -3.72 18.42
CA TYR A 199 -7.93 -2.52 18.44
C TYR A 199 -9.30 -2.85 19.02
N ASP A 200 -10.02 -1.82 19.46
CA ASP A 200 -11.37 -1.93 19.99
C ASP A 200 -12.35 -1.05 19.21
N PHE A 201 -13.59 -0.99 19.69
CA PHE A 201 -14.67 -0.23 19.04
C PHE A 201 -14.44 1.29 18.97
N ARG A 202 -13.42 1.83 19.66
CA ARG A 202 -13.05 3.25 19.67
C ARG A 202 -12.08 3.61 18.55
N ASP A 203 -11.53 2.63 17.83
CA ASP A 203 -10.70 2.89 16.65
C ASP A 203 -11.56 3.44 15.51
N ASP A 204 -11.07 4.49 14.85
CA ASP A 204 -11.80 5.16 13.76
C ASP A 204 -11.80 4.36 12.44
N TYR A 205 -11.28 3.13 12.45
CA TYR A 205 -11.23 2.24 11.30
C TYR A 205 -12.07 0.97 11.49
N PRO A 206 -12.56 0.35 10.41
CA PRO A 206 -13.42 -0.83 10.49
C PRO A 206 -12.78 -2.10 11.09
N TYR A 207 -11.48 -2.09 11.37
CA TYR A 207 -10.70 -3.25 11.78
C TYR A 207 -11.38 -4.09 12.86
N TYR A 208 -11.76 -3.46 13.97
CA TYR A 208 -12.35 -4.17 15.11
C TYR A 208 -13.56 -5.02 14.68
N TYR A 209 -14.46 -4.46 13.86
CA TYR A 209 -15.67 -5.17 13.44
C TYR A 209 -15.36 -6.28 12.43
N TYR A 210 -14.46 -6.03 11.48
CA TYR A 210 -14.12 -7.01 10.44
C TYR A 210 -13.25 -8.15 10.96
N ALA A 211 -12.33 -7.87 11.88
CA ALA A 211 -11.54 -8.91 12.55
C ALA A 211 -12.45 -9.87 13.34
N ASN A 212 -13.40 -9.34 14.11
CA ASN A 212 -14.36 -10.18 14.84
C ASN A 212 -15.32 -10.93 13.89
N ALA A 213 -15.75 -10.30 12.78
CA ALA A 213 -16.53 -10.99 11.76
C ALA A 213 -15.74 -12.16 11.14
N ALA A 214 -14.47 -11.96 10.81
CA ALA A 214 -13.59 -12.98 10.24
C ALA A 214 -13.39 -14.17 11.19
N LEU A 215 -13.17 -13.91 12.48
CA LEU A 215 -13.10 -14.96 13.49
C LEU A 215 -14.41 -15.75 13.57
N ALA A 216 -15.57 -15.07 13.56
CA ALA A 216 -16.86 -15.74 13.60
C ALA A 216 -17.14 -16.60 12.35
N TYR A 217 -16.74 -16.16 11.14
CA TYR A 217 -16.82 -17.02 9.95
C TYR A 217 -15.88 -18.22 10.04
N HIS A 218 -14.66 -18.03 10.54
CA HIS A 218 -13.71 -19.12 10.75
C HIS A 218 -14.25 -20.15 11.75
N ASP A 219 -14.95 -19.68 12.79
CA ASP A 219 -15.59 -20.51 13.82
C ASP A 219 -16.95 -21.07 13.37
N GLU A 220 -17.26 -21.02 12.07
CA GLU A 220 -18.51 -21.51 11.45
C GLU A 220 -19.80 -20.89 12.03
N ASN A 221 -19.69 -19.70 12.63
CA ASN A 221 -20.80 -18.94 13.20
C ASN A 221 -21.18 -17.76 12.31
N GLU A 222 -21.76 -18.08 11.15
CA GLU A 222 -22.17 -17.09 10.13
C GLU A 222 -23.15 -16.05 10.70
N ALA A 223 -24.05 -16.46 11.59
CA ALA A 223 -25.01 -15.55 12.22
C ALA A 223 -24.31 -14.48 13.06
N GLU A 224 -23.23 -14.81 13.76
CA GLU A 224 -22.44 -13.84 14.50
C GLU A 224 -21.59 -12.97 13.59
N ALA A 225 -20.98 -13.56 12.55
CA ALA A 225 -20.20 -12.83 11.58
C ALA A 225 -21.03 -11.72 10.90
N GLU A 226 -22.27 -12.04 10.51
CA GLU A 226 -23.19 -11.07 9.93
C GLU A 226 -23.67 -10.00 10.94
N ARG A 227 -23.76 -10.33 12.23
CA ARG A 227 -24.02 -9.31 13.27
C ARG A 227 -22.88 -8.32 13.35
N TRP A 228 -21.62 -8.78 13.32
CA TRP A 228 -20.43 -7.93 13.32
C TRP A 228 -20.37 -7.02 12.10
N ARG A 229 -20.56 -7.58 10.89
CA ARG A 229 -20.63 -6.80 9.64
C ARG A 229 -21.80 -5.80 9.66
N GLY A 230 -22.95 -6.20 10.18
CA GLY A 230 -24.10 -5.32 10.40
C GLY A 230 -23.80 -4.15 11.33
N SER A 231 -23.04 -4.38 12.39
CA SER A 231 -22.55 -3.31 13.29
C SER A 231 -21.57 -2.38 12.58
N ALA A 232 -20.64 -2.91 11.79
CA ALA A 232 -19.73 -2.10 10.99
C ALA A 232 -20.51 -1.13 10.07
N ARG A 233 -21.53 -1.63 9.36
CA ARG A 233 -22.37 -0.81 8.47
C ARG A 233 -23.16 0.29 9.20
N ARG A 234 -23.52 0.08 10.47
CA ARG A 234 -24.20 1.11 11.29
C ARG A 234 -23.24 2.21 11.74
N VAL A 235 -22.02 1.85 12.11
CA VAL A 235 -20.99 2.78 12.59
C VAL A 235 -20.36 3.54 11.42
N PHE A 236 -19.91 2.84 10.39
CA PHE A 236 -19.28 3.39 9.20
C PHE A 236 -20.33 3.58 8.09
N ARG A 237 -21.10 4.67 8.20
CA ARG A 237 -22.27 4.92 7.35
C ARG A 237 -21.95 5.18 5.87
N ARG A 238 -20.70 5.49 5.53
CA ARG A 238 -20.26 5.69 4.14
C ARG A 238 -19.82 4.35 3.55
N PRO A 239 -20.49 3.82 2.50
CA PRO A 239 -20.11 2.54 1.91
C PRO A 239 -18.67 2.50 1.41
N SER A 240 -18.14 3.62 0.90
CA SER A 240 -16.75 3.71 0.44
C SER A 240 -15.72 3.45 1.54
N THR A 241 -16.06 3.70 2.82
CA THR A 241 -15.18 3.37 3.96
C THR A 241 -15.07 1.86 4.17
N LEU A 242 -16.10 1.10 3.79
CA LEU A 242 -16.18 -0.34 3.98
C LEU A 242 -15.81 -1.15 2.73
N ALA A 243 -15.80 -0.54 1.54
CA ALA A 243 -15.63 -1.22 0.27
C ALA A 243 -14.44 -2.19 0.25
N ALA A 244 -13.22 -1.70 0.58
CA ALA A 244 -12.02 -2.54 0.58
C ALA A 244 -12.07 -3.69 1.62
N TRP A 245 -12.79 -3.49 2.72
CA TRP A 245 -12.96 -4.50 3.77
C TRP A 245 -13.94 -5.59 3.33
N GLU A 246 -15.06 -5.21 2.70
CA GLU A 246 -16.01 -6.15 2.13
C GLU A 246 -15.40 -6.94 0.97
N ASP A 247 -14.66 -6.28 0.07
CA ASP A 247 -13.93 -6.95 -1.02
C ASP A 247 -12.93 -7.96 -0.46
N THR A 248 -12.19 -7.59 0.60
CA THR A 248 -11.26 -8.51 1.27
C THR A 248 -11.99 -9.74 1.85
N MET A 249 -13.19 -9.56 2.43
CA MET A 249 -14.02 -10.65 2.94
C MET A 249 -14.60 -11.55 1.85
N ILE A 250 -14.79 -11.02 0.65
CA ILE A 250 -15.19 -11.80 -0.53
C ILE A 250 -14.00 -12.60 -1.06
N GLU A 251 -12.84 -11.96 -1.26
CA GLU A 251 -11.64 -12.61 -1.81
C GLU A 251 -11.12 -13.75 -0.91
N ILE A 252 -11.20 -13.61 0.42
CA ILE A 252 -10.84 -14.68 1.37
C ILE A 252 -11.86 -15.84 1.37
N GLY A 253 -13.04 -15.62 0.77
CA GLY A 253 -14.11 -16.61 0.60
C GLY A 253 -15.12 -16.72 1.75
N PHE A 254 -15.14 -15.75 2.67
CA PHE A 254 -16.12 -15.72 3.78
C PHE A 254 -17.47 -15.15 3.36
N VAL A 255 -17.47 -14.19 2.43
CA VAL A 255 -18.69 -13.57 1.90
C VAL A 255 -18.86 -14.00 0.45
N LYS A 256 -20.09 -14.39 0.07
CA LYS A 256 -20.40 -14.70 -1.33
C LYS A 256 -20.36 -13.42 -2.17
N SER A 257 -19.64 -13.47 -3.29
CA SER A 257 -19.77 -12.44 -4.32
C SER A 257 -21.16 -12.53 -4.96
N PHE A 258 -21.88 -11.41 -5.03
CA PHE A 258 -23.13 -11.31 -5.80
C PHE A 258 -22.88 -11.20 -7.31
N TYR A 259 -21.65 -10.83 -7.71
CA TYR A 259 -21.20 -10.87 -9.09
C TYR A 259 -20.53 -12.21 -9.32
N GLY A 260 -21.23 -13.13 -9.98
CA GLY A 260 -20.76 -14.49 -10.24
C GLY A 260 -19.38 -14.51 -10.88
N GLY A 261 -18.36 -14.76 -10.07
CA GLY A 261 -17.02 -15.11 -10.48
C GLY A 261 -16.75 -16.52 -9.96
N ALA A 262 -16.48 -17.45 -10.87
CA ALA A 262 -16.18 -18.83 -10.54
C ALA A 262 -15.02 -18.90 -9.53
N LYS A 263 -15.17 -19.78 -8.53
CA LYS A 263 -14.03 -20.33 -7.80
C LYS A 263 -13.22 -21.22 -8.73
#